data_AF-A0A2Z3R4L3-F1
#
_entry.id   AF-A0A2Z3R4L3-F1
#
_cell.length_a   1.000
_cell.length_b   1.000
_cell.length_c   1.000
_cell.angle_alpha   90.00
_cell.angle_beta   90.00
_cell.angle_gamma   90.00
#
_symmetry.space_group_name_H-M   'P 1'
#
loop_
_entity.id
_entity.type
_entity.pdbx_description
1 polymer ?
#
loop_
_entity_poly.entity_id
_entity_poly.type
_entity_poly.pdbx_seq_one_letter_code
_entity_poly.pdbx_strand_id
1 'polypeptide(L)'
;MARHHYLGDLPKLGETLWYVATWRGQWLAQLTLSAAALKCGVRDRWIGWDFRSQYDRLKLIANNSRFLILPQGRFPNVGSRVLGLLERRVAADWQRHFGHSLLLLETFVDPRRFHGGVYRAANWLALGKTRGYRRTRTGYSDEAEAPKWVFVRPLHRRATALLIHPDRDRLGLTGTPKMQLNAHQMRSLPLCFAAIPDPRRAQGRRHRLPVVLALAAGATLCGLRGYKAMAEWAADLGQAARARFGCRRRRMNGKDHHYEVPSEFVIRDCLVRIDAGALDAALASWQKAWGLIDEALAIDGKTMKGAIDDEGRQAHIMSVVGHESEHCYAQKKSVPCL
;
A
#
# COMPACT_ATOMS: atom_id res chain seq x y z
N MET A 1 -1.94 16.08 -27.31
CA MET A 1 -2.91 15.39 -26.42
C MET A 1 -4.23 16.15 -26.27
N ALA A 2 -4.24 17.36 -25.70
CA ALA A 2 -5.46 18.13 -25.39
C ALA A 2 -6.48 18.23 -26.54
N ARG A 3 -6.01 18.54 -27.76
CA ARG A 3 -6.86 18.73 -28.95
C ARG A 3 -7.56 17.45 -29.47
N HIS A 4 -6.95 16.28 -29.29
CA HIS A 4 -7.34 15.08 -30.06
C HIS A 4 -7.70 13.86 -29.20
N HIS A 5 -7.25 13.79 -27.95
CA HIS A 5 -7.62 12.68 -27.06
C HIS A 5 -9.01 12.92 -26.48
N TYR A 6 -9.87 11.90 -26.47
CA TYR A 6 -11.28 12.02 -26.06
C TYR A 6 -11.49 12.36 -24.56
N LEU A 7 -10.45 12.25 -23.74
CA LEU A 7 -10.40 12.70 -22.33
C LEU A 7 -9.57 13.97 -22.13
N GLY A 8 -9.16 14.63 -23.22
CA GLY A 8 -8.20 15.73 -23.17
C GLY A 8 -6.83 15.30 -22.68
N ASP A 9 -6.07 16.29 -22.23
CA ASP A 9 -4.79 16.08 -21.58
C ASP A 9 -4.96 15.48 -20.17
N LEU A 10 -3.83 15.21 -19.53
CA LEU A 10 -3.79 14.70 -18.18
C LEU A 10 -2.69 15.46 -17.45
N PRO A 11 -2.97 16.05 -16.28
CA PRO A 11 -1.91 16.64 -15.45
C PRO A 11 -0.92 15.55 -15.03
N LYS A 12 0.31 15.94 -14.71
CA LYS A 12 1.32 15.02 -14.22
C LYS A 12 0.80 14.28 -12.97
N LEU A 13 0.80 12.95 -13.00
CA LEU A 13 0.34 12.11 -11.91
C LEU A 13 1.52 11.27 -11.39
N GLY A 14 2.16 11.78 -10.34
CA GLY A 14 3.38 11.17 -9.81
C GLY A 14 4.48 11.10 -10.86
N GLU A 15 5.16 9.96 -10.92
CA GLU A 15 6.12 9.62 -11.97
C GLU A 15 5.40 9.53 -13.30
N THR A 16 5.87 10.25 -14.31
CA THR A 16 5.20 10.35 -15.60
C THR A 16 6.23 10.47 -16.72
N LEU A 17 6.03 9.71 -17.79
CA LEU A 17 6.79 9.81 -19.04
C LEU A 17 5.82 10.04 -20.21
N TRP A 18 6.26 10.90 -21.13
CA TRP A 18 5.54 11.17 -22.37
C TRP A 18 6.33 10.63 -23.56
N TYR A 19 5.63 9.96 -24.47
CA TYR A 19 6.20 9.42 -25.67
C TYR A 19 5.48 9.97 -26.90
N VAL A 20 6.26 10.22 -27.95
CA VAL A 20 5.75 10.51 -29.29
C VAL A 20 6.30 9.44 -30.22
N ALA A 21 5.41 8.73 -30.91
CA ALA A 21 5.80 7.81 -31.96
C ALA A 21 5.89 8.58 -33.28
N THR A 22 7.05 8.51 -33.92
CA THR A 22 7.31 9.18 -35.19
C THR A 22 7.63 8.18 -36.30
N TRP A 23 7.30 8.56 -37.54
CA TRP A 23 7.69 7.83 -38.74
C TRP A 23 7.92 8.83 -39.87
N ARG A 24 9.09 8.76 -40.52
CA ARG A 24 9.49 9.70 -41.59
C ARG A 24 9.30 11.18 -41.20
N GLY A 25 9.70 11.52 -39.97
CA GLY A 25 9.57 12.89 -39.43
C GLY A 25 8.15 13.29 -39.00
N GLN A 26 7.13 12.48 -39.26
CA GLN A 26 5.74 12.76 -38.90
C GLN A 26 5.36 12.11 -37.56
N TRP A 27 4.56 12.80 -36.76
CA TRP A 27 4.03 12.27 -35.51
C TRP A 27 2.80 11.40 -35.80
N LEU A 28 2.84 10.14 -35.38
CA LEU A 28 1.75 9.19 -35.61
C LEU A 28 0.92 8.93 -34.36
N ALA A 29 1.54 8.92 -33.18
CA ALA A 29 0.85 8.64 -31.92
C ALA A 29 1.54 9.31 -30.72
N GLN A 30 0.79 9.48 -29.64
CA GLN A 30 1.27 9.99 -28.35
C GLN A 30 0.84 9.05 -27.23
N LEU A 31 1.74 8.82 -26.27
CA LEU A 31 1.47 8.03 -25.07
C LEU A 31 1.84 8.82 -23.82
N THR A 32 1.11 8.59 -22.74
CA THR A 32 1.44 9.10 -21.41
C THR A 32 1.40 7.92 -20.46
N LEU A 33 2.57 7.59 -19.92
CA LEU A 33 2.68 6.67 -18.81
C LEU A 33 2.72 7.48 -17.53
N SER A 34 1.95 7.08 -16.53
CA SER A 34 1.94 7.71 -15.22
C SER A 34 2.00 6.66 -14.10
N ALA A 35 2.04 7.10 -12.85
CA ALA A 35 1.92 6.22 -11.70
C ALA A 35 0.67 5.32 -11.80
N ALA A 36 0.78 4.10 -11.26
CA ALA A 36 -0.31 3.13 -11.23
C ALA A 36 -1.56 3.62 -10.49
N ALA A 37 -2.71 3.07 -10.85
CA ALA A 37 -3.94 3.26 -10.10
C ALA A 37 -3.78 2.67 -8.68
N LEU A 38 -4.04 3.52 -7.68
CA LEU A 38 -3.92 3.14 -6.26
C LEU A 38 -4.77 1.93 -5.89
N LYS A 39 -5.95 1.77 -6.50
CA LYS A 39 -6.86 0.66 -6.23
C LYS A 39 -7.32 0.04 -7.53
N CYS A 40 -6.99 -1.24 -7.75
CA CYS A 40 -7.48 -1.99 -8.90
C CYS A 40 -7.64 -3.46 -8.52
N GLY A 41 -8.77 -3.79 -7.90
CA GLY A 41 -8.98 -5.13 -7.33
C GLY A 41 -8.85 -6.29 -8.34
N VAL A 42 -9.10 -6.05 -9.63
CA VAL A 42 -8.91 -7.07 -10.68
C VAL A 42 -7.42 -7.35 -10.90
N ARG A 43 -6.59 -6.31 -11.05
CA ARG A 43 -5.13 -6.43 -11.13
C ARG A 43 -4.59 -7.04 -9.84
N ASP A 44 -5.04 -6.55 -8.69
CA ASP A 44 -4.51 -6.95 -7.39
C ASP A 44 -4.71 -8.46 -7.15
N ARG A 45 -5.90 -8.99 -7.50
CA ARG A 45 -6.15 -10.44 -7.47
C ARG A 45 -5.30 -11.24 -8.45
N TRP A 46 -5.05 -10.69 -9.64
CA TRP A 46 -4.22 -11.36 -10.65
C TRP A 46 -2.73 -11.38 -10.27
N ILE A 47 -2.23 -10.33 -9.62
CA ILE A 47 -0.87 -10.32 -9.06
C ILE A 47 -0.77 -11.31 -7.90
N GLY A 48 -1.82 -11.41 -7.08
CA GLY A 48 -1.86 -12.28 -5.91
C GLY A 48 -1.20 -11.69 -4.66
N TRP A 49 -0.82 -10.40 -4.69
CA TRP A 49 -0.30 -9.73 -3.50
C TRP A 49 -1.39 -9.43 -2.47
N ASP A 50 -0.98 -9.28 -1.23
CA ASP A 50 -1.86 -8.82 -0.17
C ASP A 50 -1.81 -7.28 -0.04
N PHE A 51 -2.77 -6.72 0.69
CA PHE A 51 -2.93 -5.27 0.83
C PHE A 51 -1.79 -4.59 1.60
N ARG A 52 -1.02 -5.34 2.41
CA ARG A 52 0.11 -4.83 3.19
C ARG A 52 1.28 -4.47 2.29
N SER A 53 1.61 -5.32 1.33
CA SER A 53 2.77 -5.15 0.44
C SER A 53 2.42 -4.37 -0.84
N GLN A 54 1.14 -4.33 -1.21
CA GLN A 54 0.67 -3.69 -2.44
C GLN A 54 1.16 -2.25 -2.61
N TYR A 55 0.96 -1.39 -1.59
CA TYR A 55 1.06 0.06 -1.79
C TYR A 55 2.48 0.51 -2.15
N ASP A 56 3.48 -0.08 -1.49
CA ASP A 56 4.89 0.18 -1.79
C ASP A 56 5.33 -0.31 -3.15
N ARG A 57 4.69 -1.38 -3.64
CA ARG A 57 5.04 -2.03 -4.89
C ARG A 57 4.32 -1.44 -6.09
N LEU A 58 3.35 -0.54 -5.87
CA LEU A 58 2.67 0.19 -6.96
C LEU A 58 3.64 1.01 -7.82
N LYS A 59 4.77 1.47 -7.28
CA LYS A 59 5.80 2.18 -8.07
C LYS A 59 6.48 1.28 -9.12
N LEU A 60 6.40 -0.04 -8.97
CA LEU A 60 6.89 -1.01 -9.96
C LEU A 60 5.88 -1.20 -11.12
N ILE A 61 4.78 -0.43 -11.14
CA ILE A 61 3.72 -0.50 -12.13
C ILE A 61 3.49 0.90 -12.70
N ALA A 62 3.33 0.99 -14.02
CA ALA A 62 2.96 2.23 -14.70
C ALA A 62 1.63 2.06 -15.43
N ASN A 63 0.80 3.09 -15.36
CA ASN A 63 -0.45 3.17 -16.09
C ASN A 63 -0.23 3.87 -17.43
N ASN A 64 -0.58 3.22 -18.53
CA ASN A 64 -0.78 3.87 -19.82
C ASN A 64 -2.08 4.68 -19.79
N SER A 65 -1.97 5.86 -19.20
CA SER A 65 -3.07 6.74 -18.85
C SER A 65 -3.64 7.52 -20.03
N ARG A 66 -2.85 7.71 -21.09
CA ARG A 66 -3.31 8.29 -22.36
C ARG A 66 -2.63 7.60 -23.51
N PHE A 67 -3.42 7.13 -24.47
CA PHE A 67 -2.91 6.64 -25.74
C PHE A 67 -3.74 7.20 -26.87
N LEU A 68 -3.09 7.97 -27.74
CA LEU A 68 -3.70 8.67 -28.86
C LEU A 68 -2.99 8.29 -30.14
N ILE A 69 -3.71 7.73 -31.11
CA ILE A 69 -3.28 7.69 -32.51
C ILE A 69 -3.75 8.98 -33.16
N LEU A 70 -2.82 9.76 -33.72
CA LEU A 70 -3.12 11.03 -34.38
C LEU A 70 -3.86 10.79 -35.71
N PRO A 71 -4.59 11.78 -36.24
CA PRO A 71 -5.26 11.66 -37.54
C PRO A 71 -4.32 11.17 -38.67
N GLN A 72 -3.07 11.64 -38.66
CA GLN A 72 -2.01 11.27 -39.59
C GLN A 72 -1.51 9.83 -39.40
N GLY A 73 -1.75 9.22 -38.24
CA GLY A 73 -1.33 7.87 -37.87
C GLY A 73 -2.37 6.78 -38.12
N ARG A 74 -3.44 7.06 -38.88
CA ARG A 74 -4.52 6.10 -39.18
C ARG A 74 -4.11 5.08 -40.24
N PHE A 75 -3.07 4.30 -39.95
CA PHE A 75 -2.71 3.13 -40.74
C PHE A 75 -3.04 1.84 -39.98
N PRO A 76 -3.24 0.71 -40.67
CA PRO A 76 -3.42 -0.59 -40.03
C PRO A 76 -2.29 -0.86 -39.03
N ASN A 77 -2.64 -1.41 -37.86
CA ASN A 77 -1.71 -1.92 -36.85
C ASN A 77 -0.76 -0.88 -36.21
N VAL A 78 -0.91 0.42 -36.47
CA VAL A 78 -0.06 1.46 -35.84
C VAL A 78 -0.15 1.38 -34.33
N GLY A 79 -1.35 1.20 -33.77
CA GLY A 79 -1.55 1.10 -32.34
C GLY A 79 -0.71 0.00 -31.68
N SER A 80 -0.84 -1.24 -32.18
CA SER A 80 -0.11 -2.39 -31.63
C SER A 80 1.39 -2.29 -31.90
N ARG A 81 1.80 -1.75 -33.05
CA ARG A 81 3.21 -1.47 -33.36
C ARG A 81 3.83 -0.48 -32.39
N VAL A 82 3.13 0.61 -32.07
CA VAL A 82 3.57 1.63 -31.11
C VAL A 82 3.68 1.06 -29.71
N LEU A 83 2.70 0.25 -29.27
CA LEU A 83 2.80 -0.45 -27.98
C LEU A 83 4.01 -1.40 -27.93
N GLY A 84 4.24 -2.17 -28.99
CA GLY A 84 5.41 -3.05 -29.08
C GLY A 84 6.75 -2.31 -29.07
N LEU A 85 6.82 -1.10 -29.65
CA LEU A 85 8.00 -0.24 -29.57
C LEU A 85 8.20 0.33 -28.16
N LEU A 86 7.11 0.76 -27.50
CA LEU A 86 7.15 1.23 -26.11
C LEU A 86 7.68 0.13 -25.17
N GLU A 87 7.13 -1.09 -25.26
CA GLU A 87 7.48 -2.22 -24.40
C GLU A 87 8.98 -2.55 -24.40
N ARG A 88 9.67 -2.35 -25.53
CA ARG A 88 11.11 -2.64 -25.68
C ARG A 88 12.02 -1.68 -24.92
N ARG A 89 11.54 -0.47 -24.60
CA ARG A 89 12.36 0.60 -24.03
C ARG A 89 11.87 1.10 -22.67
N VAL A 90 10.58 0.97 -22.41
CA VAL A 90 9.93 1.61 -21.28
C VAL A 90 10.54 1.24 -19.93
N ALA A 91 10.94 -0.03 -19.73
CA ALA A 91 11.56 -0.44 -18.47
C ALA A 91 12.90 0.27 -18.23
N ALA A 92 13.74 0.40 -19.27
CA ALA A 92 15.01 1.10 -19.20
C ALA A 92 14.84 2.61 -19.06
N ASP A 93 13.89 3.19 -19.81
CA ASP A 93 13.56 4.61 -19.68
C ASP A 93 13.06 4.93 -18.26
N TRP A 94 12.17 4.10 -17.69
CA TRP A 94 11.62 4.28 -16.35
C TRP A 94 12.72 4.23 -15.28
N GLN A 95 13.57 3.20 -15.33
CA GLN A 95 14.72 3.06 -14.43
C GLN A 95 15.67 4.26 -14.51
N ARG A 96 15.94 4.76 -15.72
CA ARG A 96 16.80 5.92 -15.94
C ARG A 96 16.23 7.21 -15.34
N HIS A 97 14.92 7.41 -15.41
CA HIS A 97 14.28 8.66 -14.97
C HIS A 97 13.89 8.66 -13.49
N PHE A 98 13.52 7.50 -12.92
CA PHE A 98 12.98 7.42 -11.56
C PHE A 98 13.84 6.58 -10.60
N GLY A 99 14.88 5.91 -11.09
CA GLY A 99 15.84 5.19 -10.24
C GLY A 99 15.34 3.84 -9.73
N HIS A 100 14.21 3.33 -10.21
CA HIS A 100 13.71 1.98 -9.85
C HIS A 100 13.06 1.27 -11.02
N SER A 101 12.91 -0.06 -10.85
CA SER A 101 12.43 -0.95 -11.90
C SER A 101 10.95 -0.77 -12.21
N LEU A 102 10.57 -1.15 -13.43
CA LEU A 102 9.19 -1.21 -13.90
C LEU A 102 8.88 -2.63 -14.39
N LEU A 103 7.93 -3.29 -13.74
CA LEU A 103 7.63 -4.71 -13.95
C LEU A 103 6.34 -4.95 -14.72
N LEU A 104 5.39 -4.01 -14.66
CA LEU A 104 4.06 -4.16 -15.23
C LEU A 104 3.56 -2.83 -15.81
N LEU A 105 2.94 -2.90 -16.99
CA LEU A 105 2.06 -1.83 -17.47
C LEU A 105 0.60 -2.21 -17.23
N GLU A 106 -0.22 -1.22 -16.93
CA GLU A 106 -1.68 -1.35 -16.89
C GLU A 106 -2.36 -0.28 -17.76
N THR A 107 -3.60 -0.51 -18.15
CA THR A 107 -4.44 0.53 -18.75
C THR A 107 -5.92 0.23 -18.53
N PHE A 108 -6.76 1.26 -18.71
CA PHE A 108 -8.19 1.21 -18.46
C PHE A 108 -8.96 1.67 -19.70
N VAL A 109 -9.71 0.76 -20.31
CA VAL A 109 -10.48 1.01 -21.53
C VAL A 109 -11.96 1.13 -21.21
N ASP A 110 -12.60 2.24 -21.58
CA ASP A 110 -14.05 2.40 -21.45
C ASP A 110 -14.76 1.59 -22.56
N PRO A 111 -15.48 0.50 -22.22
CA PRO A 111 -16.13 -0.37 -23.20
C PRO A 111 -17.21 0.34 -24.01
N ARG A 112 -17.74 1.47 -23.53
CA ARG A 112 -18.74 2.27 -24.26
C ARG A 112 -18.14 3.02 -25.45
N ARG A 113 -16.81 3.19 -25.45
CA ARG A 113 -16.08 3.93 -26.50
C ARG A 113 -15.20 3.02 -27.33
N PHE A 114 -14.53 2.06 -26.69
CA PHE A 114 -13.53 1.23 -27.35
C PHE A 114 -13.59 -0.21 -26.84
N HIS A 115 -13.39 -1.16 -27.75
CA HIS A 115 -13.31 -2.60 -27.42
C HIS A 115 -11.92 -3.03 -26.93
N GLY A 116 -10.92 -2.14 -26.97
CA GLY A 116 -9.54 -2.42 -26.54
C GLY A 116 -8.72 -3.26 -27.52
N GLY A 117 -9.09 -3.33 -28.81
CA GLY A 117 -8.44 -4.22 -29.79
C GLY A 117 -6.95 -3.99 -29.97
N VAL A 118 -6.51 -2.73 -29.87
CA VAL A 118 -5.08 -2.39 -29.92
C VAL A 118 -4.28 -3.10 -28.82
N TYR A 119 -4.82 -3.18 -27.60
CA TYR A 119 -4.18 -3.89 -26.49
C TYR A 119 -4.21 -5.40 -26.69
N ARG A 120 -5.34 -5.94 -27.17
CA ARG A 120 -5.48 -7.37 -27.51
C ARG A 120 -4.47 -7.78 -28.59
N ALA A 121 -4.37 -6.98 -29.66
CA ALA A 121 -3.44 -7.19 -30.76
C ALA A 121 -1.97 -7.04 -30.35
N ALA A 122 -1.69 -6.30 -29.26
CA ALA A 122 -0.37 -6.17 -28.66
C ALA A 122 -0.09 -7.23 -27.57
N ASN A 123 -0.92 -8.28 -27.46
CA ASN A 123 -0.79 -9.35 -26.46
C ASN A 123 -0.87 -8.87 -25.00
N TRP A 124 -1.65 -7.81 -24.73
CA TRP A 124 -1.99 -7.42 -23.37
C TRP A 124 -3.07 -8.35 -22.81
N LEU A 125 -2.92 -8.73 -21.55
CA LEU A 125 -3.85 -9.62 -20.85
C LEU A 125 -5.08 -8.84 -20.40
N ALA A 126 -6.26 -9.25 -20.84
CA ALA A 126 -7.53 -8.71 -20.36
C ALA A 126 -7.91 -9.39 -19.05
N LEU A 127 -7.85 -8.67 -17.93
CA LEU A 127 -8.06 -9.27 -16.60
C LEU A 127 -9.52 -9.24 -16.14
N GLY A 128 -10.35 -8.38 -16.74
CA GLY A 128 -11.74 -8.16 -16.33
C GLY A 128 -12.12 -6.69 -16.28
N LYS A 129 -13.26 -6.37 -15.67
CA LYS A 129 -13.76 -5.00 -15.54
C LYS A 129 -13.55 -4.44 -14.14
N THR A 130 -13.26 -3.14 -14.05
CA THR A 130 -13.31 -2.40 -12.77
C THR A 130 -14.74 -2.40 -12.22
N ARG A 131 -14.90 -2.08 -10.94
CA ARG A 131 -16.23 -1.94 -10.32
C ARG A 131 -17.01 -0.69 -10.75
N GLY A 132 -16.42 0.19 -11.58
CA GLY A 132 -17.12 1.36 -12.13
C GLY A 132 -17.21 2.60 -11.24
N TYR A 133 -16.69 2.56 -10.01
CA TYR A 133 -16.63 3.71 -9.11
C TYR A 133 -15.61 4.76 -9.56
N ARG A 134 -15.97 6.04 -9.44
CA ARG A 134 -15.11 7.18 -9.74
C ARG A 134 -14.59 7.81 -8.45
N ARG A 135 -13.34 8.25 -8.43
CA ARG A 135 -12.83 9.05 -7.30
C ARG A 135 -13.47 10.44 -7.33
N THR A 136 -14.03 10.86 -6.19
CA THR A 136 -14.57 12.21 -5.95
C THR A 136 -13.64 12.96 -5.00
N ARG A 137 -13.91 14.25 -4.76
CA ARG A 137 -13.11 15.06 -3.81
C ARG A 137 -13.18 14.52 -2.38
N THR A 138 -14.27 13.85 -2.03
CA THR A 138 -14.55 13.31 -0.68
C THR A 138 -14.38 11.80 -0.57
N GLY A 139 -14.02 11.10 -1.66
CA GLY A 139 -13.88 9.65 -1.65
C GLY A 139 -14.11 9.02 -3.01
N TYR A 140 -15.13 8.17 -3.10
CA TYR A 140 -15.58 7.53 -4.34
C TYR A 140 -17.07 7.78 -4.53
N SER A 141 -17.55 7.70 -5.77
CA SER A 141 -18.97 7.78 -6.10
C SER A 141 -19.73 6.67 -5.36
N ASP A 142 -20.96 6.96 -4.95
CA ASP A 142 -21.83 5.97 -4.30
C ASP A 142 -22.33 4.92 -5.30
N GLU A 143 -22.43 5.31 -6.58
CA GLU A 143 -22.86 4.43 -7.67
C GLU A 143 -21.73 4.07 -8.64
N ALA A 144 -21.84 2.87 -9.20
CA ALA A 144 -20.95 2.32 -10.20
C ALA A 144 -21.41 2.68 -11.62
N GLU A 145 -20.94 3.81 -12.14
CA GLU A 145 -21.44 4.33 -13.43
C GLU A 145 -20.79 3.71 -14.67
N ALA A 146 -19.50 3.37 -14.61
CA ALA A 146 -18.75 3.02 -15.82
C ALA A 146 -17.60 2.02 -15.57
N PRO A 147 -17.91 0.71 -15.47
CA PRO A 147 -16.89 -0.34 -15.47
C PRO A 147 -15.97 -0.24 -16.68
N LYS A 148 -14.64 -0.21 -16.45
CA LYS A 148 -13.62 -0.18 -17.49
C LYS A 148 -12.94 -1.52 -17.61
N TRP A 149 -12.63 -1.97 -18.83
CA TRP A 149 -11.74 -3.11 -19.02
C TRP A 149 -10.35 -2.78 -18.50
N VAL A 150 -9.79 -3.69 -17.70
CA VAL A 150 -8.42 -3.63 -17.22
C VAL A 150 -7.57 -4.54 -18.11
N PHE A 151 -6.58 -3.94 -18.77
CA PHE A 151 -5.55 -4.69 -19.48
C PHE A 151 -4.21 -4.51 -18.77
N VAL A 152 -3.41 -5.57 -18.71
CA VAL A 152 -2.05 -5.52 -18.19
C VAL A 152 -1.05 -6.11 -19.15
N ARG A 153 0.19 -5.63 -19.08
CA ARG A 153 1.31 -6.15 -19.85
C ARG A 153 2.51 -6.37 -18.95
N PRO A 154 2.87 -7.64 -18.65
CA PRO A 154 4.11 -7.99 -17.98
C PRO A 154 5.31 -7.54 -18.81
N LEU A 155 6.20 -6.74 -18.22
CA LEU A 155 7.47 -6.37 -18.83
C LEU A 155 8.59 -7.35 -18.49
N HIS A 156 8.35 -8.23 -17.51
CA HIS A 156 9.23 -9.31 -17.12
C HIS A 156 8.49 -10.65 -17.14
N ARG A 157 9.16 -11.74 -17.52
CA ARG A 157 8.55 -13.10 -17.59
C ARG A 157 7.99 -13.57 -16.25
N ARG A 158 8.62 -13.14 -15.15
CA ARG A 158 8.21 -13.44 -13.76
C ARG A 158 7.62 -12.22 -13.06
N ALA A 159 6.93 -11.32 -13.77
CA ALA A 159 6.48 -10.05 -13.20
C ALA A 159 5.64 -10.20 -11.92
N THR A 160 4.64 -11.10 -11.90
CA THR A 160 3.82 -11.34 -10.71
C THR A 160 4.65 -11.89 -9.55
N ALA A 161 5.49 -12.89 -9.81
CA ALA A 161 6.40 -13.45 -8.81
C ALA A 161 7.37 -12.41 -8.23
N LEU A 162 7.87 -11.49 -9.05
CA LEU A 162 8.71 -10.38 -8.57
C LEU A 162 7.90 -9.35 -7.78
N LEU A 163 6.67 -9.04 -8.20
CA LEU A 163 5.78 -8.12 -7.47
C LEU A 163 5.33 -8.68 -6.11
N ILE A 164 5.40 -9.99 -5.89
CA ILE A 164 5.14 -10.61 -4.59
C ILE A 164 6.43 -10.96 -3.83
N HIS A 165 7.61 -10.75 -4.40
CA HIS A 165 8.87 -11.24 -3.85
C HIS A 165 9.24 -10.54 -2.53
N PRO A 166 9.72 -11.28 -1.51
CA PRO A 166 10.02 -10.74 -0.19
C PRO A 166 11.21 -9.80 -0.13
N ASP A 167 12.25 -10.09 -0.91
CA ASP A 167 13.44 -9.25 -1.00
C ASP A 167 13.12 -7.89 -1.66
N ARG A 168 13.03 -6.85 -0.84
CA ARG A 168 12.77 -5.45 -1.24
C ARG A 168 13.98 -4.83 -1.95
N ASP A 169 15.18 -5.19 -1.53
CA ASP A 169 16.42 -4.64 -2.07
C ASP A 169 16.61 -5.11 -3.51
N ARG A 170 16.30 -6.38 -3.79
CA ARG A 170 16.25 -6.94 -5.15
C ARG A 170 15.27 -6.22 -6.08
N LEU A 171 14.25 -5.59 -5.52
CA LEU A 171 13.25 -4.82 -6.26
C LEU A 171 13.59 -3.32 -6.32
N GLY A 172 14.72 -2.89 -5.75
CA GLY A 172 15.09 -1.48 -5.64
C GLY A 172 14.11 -0.67 -4.77
N LEU A 173 13.41 -1.33 -3.84
CA LEU A 173 12.45 -0.70 -2.96
C LEU A 173 13.17 -0.13 -1.73
N THR A 174 13.63 1.13 -1.82
CA THR A 174 14.23 1.83 -0.68
C THR A 174 13.18 2.36 0.30
N GLY A 175 13.52 2.39 1.59
CA GLY A 175 12.69 2.92 2.68
C GLY A 175 11.89 1.86 3.44
N THR A 176 11.36 2.24 4.62
CA THR A 176 10.54 1.36 5.47
C THR A 176 9.26 0.93 4.74
N PRO A 177 8.81 -0.33 4.92
CA PRO A 177 7.56 -0.79 4.33
C PRO A 177 6.37 0.08 4.73
N LYS A 178 5.65 0.66 3.77
CA LYS A 178 4.36 1.36 4.02
C LYS A 178 3.24 0.34 3.97
N MET A 179 3.05 -0.39 5.07
CA MET A 179 1.85 -1.20 5.24
C MET A 179 0.62 -0.30 5.31
N GLN A 180 -0.46 -0.65 4.63
CA GLN A 180 -1.78 -0.10 4.93
C GLN A 180 -2.66 -1.17 5.57
N LEU A 181 -3.45 -0.79 6.58
CA LEU A 181 -4.44 -1.67 7.17
C LEU A 181 -5.72 -1.65 6.33
N ASN A 182 -6.26 -2.84 6.04
CA ASN A 182 -7.57 -2.95 5.40
C ASN A 182 -8.71 -2.71 6.41
N ALA A 183 -9.94 -2.56 5.92
CA ALA A 183 -11.09 -2.27 6.78
C ALA A 183 -11.40 -3.37 7.81
N HIS A 184 -11.08 -4.63 7.50
CA HIS A 184 -11.27 -5.75 8.41
C HIS A 184 -10.21 -5.74 9.52
N GLN A 185 -8.95 -5.53 9.14
CA GLN A 185 -7.83 -5.37 10.07
C GLN A 185 -8.09 -4.23 11.06
N MET A 186 -8.52 -3.06 10.57
CA MET A 186 -8.89 -1.90 11.41
C MET A 186 -9.98 -2.22 12.43
N ARG A 187 -10.97 -3.06 12.09
CA ARG A 187 -12.05 -3.49 13.00
C ARG A 187 -11.60 -4.56 13.99
N SER A 188 -10.75 -5.47 13.55
CA SER A 188 -10.28 -6.59 14.37
C SER A 188 -9.21 -6.19 15.39
N LEU A 189 -8.36 -5.22 15.05
CA LEU A 189 -7.19 -4.86 15.86
C LEU A 189 -7.55 -4.39 17.28
N PRO A 190 -8.57 -3.53 17.50
CA PRO A 190 -9.02 -3.21 18.86
C PRO A 190 -9.54 -4.40 19.66
N LEU A 191 -10.06 -5.45 19.00
CA LEU A 191 -10.60 -6.62 19.70
C LEU A 191 -9.50 -7.46 20.34
N CYS A 192 -8.31 -7.49 19.75
CA CYS A 192 -7.17 -8.25 20.29
C CYS A 192 -6.66 -7.68 21.62
N PHE A 193 -6.86 -6.39 21.87
CA PHE A 193 -6.49 -5.73 23.11
C PHE A 193 -7.61 -5.71 24.15
N ALA A 194 -8.78 -6.30 23.86
CA ALA A 194 -9.95 -6.21 24.73
C ALA A 194 -9.75 -6.85 26.12
N ALA A 195 -8.88 -7.86 26.22
CA ALA A 195 -8.56 -8.55 27.45
C ALA A 195 -7.55 -7.80 28.35
N ILE A 196 -6.90 -6.75 27.85
CA ILE A 196 -5.89 -6.00 28.63
C ILE A 196 -6.60 -5.07 29.62
N PRO A 197 -6.37 -5.22 30.94
CA PRO A 197 -6.97 -4.34 31.95
C PRO A 197 -6.52 -2.89 31.76
N ASP A 198 -7.43 -1.92 31.92
CA ASP A 198 -7.10 -0.49 31.80
C ASP A 198 -6.42 0.03 33.07
N PRO A 199 -5.10 0.34 33.04
CA PRO A 199 -4.35 0.74 34.23
C PRO A 199 -4.67 2.18 34.67
N ARG A 200 -5.47 2.92 33.89
CA ARG A 200 -5.82 4.31 34.19
C ARG A 200 -7.00 4.38 35.15
N ARG A 201 -7.05 5.43 35.96
CA ARG A 201 -8.21 5.77 36.82
C ARG A 201 -9.45 6.06 35.97
N ALA A 202 -10.64 5.78 36.52
CA ALA A 202 -11.91 5.91 35.81
C ALA A 202 -12.12 7.29 35.15
N GLN A 203 -11.75 8.38 35.84
CA GLN A 203 -11.87 9.77 35.35
C GLN A 203 -10.99 10.06 34.12
N GLY A 204 -9.92 9.28 33.88
CA GLY A 204 -9.01 9.44 32.74
C GLY A 204 -9.38 8.61 31.50
N ARG A 205 -10.45 7.81 31.55
CA ARG A 205 -10.81 6.85 30.49
C ARG A 205 -11.66 7.49 29.37
N ARG A 206 -11.18 8.59 28.79
CA ARG A 206 -11.86 9.26 27.66
C ARG A 206 -11.90 8.39 26.40
N HIS A 207 -10.81 7.70 26.10
CA HIS A 207 -10.67 6.77 24.98
C HIS A 207 -10.51 5.36 25.54
N ARG A 208 -11.24 4.38 24.99
CA ARG A 208 -11.13 2.98 25.41
C ARG A 208 -9.70 2.48 25.18
N LEU A 209 -9.09 1.83 26.18
CA LEU A 209 -7.71 1.33 26.08
C LEU A 209 -7.46 0.50 24.81
N PRO A 210 -8.34 -0.45 24.42
CA PRO A 210 -8.09 -1.27 23.23
C PRO A 210 -8.02 -0.46 21.94
N VAL A 211 -8.71 0.68 21.88
CA VAL A 211 -8.70 1.59 20.72
C VAL A 211 -7.38 2.38 20.69
N VAL A 212 -6.90 2.85 21.84
CA VAL A 212 -5.61 3.56 21.94
C VAL A 212 -4.47 2.62 21.49
N LEU A 213 -4.48 1.38 21.99
CA LEU A 213 -3.49 0.37 21.62
C LEU A 213 -3.58 -0.01 20.15
N ALA A 214 -4.78 -0.16 19.59
CA ALA A 214 -4.95 -0.46 18.18
C ALA A 214 -4.48 0.67 17.26
N LEU A 215 -4.63 1.93 17.66
CA LEU A 215 -4.10 3.05 16.89
C LEU A 215 -2.57 3.09 16.96
N ALA A 216 -1.97 2.85 18.13
CA ALA A 216 -0.52 2.78 18.28
C ALA A 216 0.08 1.59 17.49
N ALA A 217 -0.50 0.40 17.62
CA ALA A 217 -0.11 -0.78 16.87
C ALA A 217 -0.32 -0.57 15.36
N GLY A 218 -1.44 0.03 14.96
CA GLY A 218 -1.71 0.32 13.55
C GLY A 218 -0.72 1.31 12.94
N ALA A 219 -0.36 2.37 13.67
CA ALA A 219 0.69 3.31 13.25
C ALA A 219 2.05 2.60 13.12
N THR A 220 2.39 1.75 14.09
CA THR A 220 3.64 0.96 14.08
C THR A 220 3.70 0.02 12.88
N LEU A 221 2.60 -0.68 12.60
CA LEU A 221 2.47 -1.53 11.42
C LEU A 221 2.62 -0.73 10.12
N CYS A 222 2.13 0.50 10.08
CA CYS A 222 2.31 1.43 8.95
C CYS A 222 3.73 2.04 8.88
N GLY A 223 4.69 1.58 9.69
CA GLY A 223 6.09 2.01 9.68
C GLY A 223 6.39 3.29 10.47
N LEU A 224 5.45 3.79 11.29
CA LEU A 224 5.64 5.00 12.08
C LEU A 224 6.19 4.68 13.46
N ARG A 225 7.18 5.46 13.89
CA ARG A 225 7.90 5.25 15.15
C ARG A 225 7.80 6.50 16.03
N GLY A 226 7.57 6.27 17.33
CA GLY A 226 7.45 7.33 18.33
C GLY A 226 6.02 7.87 18.51
N TYR A 227 5.72 8.33 19.73
CA TYR A 227 4.37 8.71 20.15
C TYR A 227 3.75 9.82 19.31
N LYS A 228 4.54 10.83 18.95
CA LYS A 228 4.12 11.95 18.11
C LYS A 228 3.66 11.48 16.74
N ALA A 229 4.47 10.66 16.06
CA ALA A 229 4.13 10.13 14.74
C ALA A 229 2.86 9.26 14.77
N MET A 230 2.66 8.49 15.85
CA MET A 230 1.43 7.70 16.04
C MET A 230 0.19 8.59 16.20
N ALA A 231 0.31 9.70 16.94
CA ALA A 231 -0.78 10.65 17.15
C ALA A 231 -1.16 11.41 15.87
N GLU A 232 -0.15 11.88 15.12
CA GLU A 232 -0.34 12.53 13.81
C GLU A 232 -1.01 11.59 12.82
N TRP A 233 -0.55 10.34 12.74
CA TRP A 233 -1.19 9.32 11.89
C TRP A 233 -2.64 9.05 12.26
N ALA A 234 -2.94 8.93 13.56
CA ALA A 234 -4.31 8.75 14.01
C ALA A 234 -5.18 9.98 13.62
N ALA A 235 -4.63 11.19 13.70
CA ALA A 235 -5.30 12.41 13.27
C ALA A 235 -5.52 12.47 11.76
N ASP A 236 -4.61 11.94 10.95
CA ASP A 236 -4.73 11.91 9.49
C ASP A 236 -5.74 10.85 8.98
N LEU A 237 -6.16 9.91 9.84
CA LEU A 237 -7.21 8.95 9.48
C LEU A 237 -8.53 9.66 9.17
N GLY A 238 -9.14 9.32 8.04
CA GLY A 238 -10.51 9.74 7.73
C GLY A 238 -11.54 9.18 8.71
N GLN A 239 -12.72 9.84 8.82
CA GLN A 239 -13.77 9.48 9.79
C GLN A 239 -14.21 8.01 9.71
N ALA A 240 -14.30 7.44 8.51
CA ALA A 240 -14.64 6.03 8.33
C ALA A 240 -13.58 5.08 8.89
N ALA A 241 -12.30 5.44 8.83
CA ALA A 241 -11.23 4.64 9.44
C ALA A 241 -11.25 4.76 10.97
N ARG A 242 -11.42 5.97 11.50
CA ARG A 242 -11.59 6.21 12.95
C ARG A 242 -12.79 5.43 13.52
N ALA A 243 -13.91 5.39 12.78
CA ALA A 243 -15.07 4.59 13.13
C ALA A 243 -14.75 3.08 13.17
N ARG A 244 -13.98 2.57 12.21
CA ARG A 244 -13.56 1.15 12.17
C ARG A 244 -12.66 0.78 13.34
N PHE A 245 -11.77 1.68 13.77
CA PHE A 245 -10.98 1.50 15.00
C PHE A 245 -11.82 1.61 16.28
N GLY A 246 -13.08 2.05 16.20
CA GLY A 246 -13.94 2.23 17.36
C GLY A 246 -13.61 3.49 18.16
N CYS A 247 -13.07 4.53 17.52
CA CYS A 247 -12.83 5.84 18.15
C CYS A 247 -14.09 6.38 18.82
N ARG A 248 -13.92 7.25 19.81
CA ARG A 248 -15.06 7.83 20.55
C ARG A 248 -15.85 8.75 19.64
N ARG A 249 -17.16 8.58 19.60
CA ARG A 249 -18.08 9.48 18.89
C ARG A 249 -18.38 10.71 19.76
N ARG A 250 -18.13 11.91 19.24
CA ARG A 250 -18.54 13.20 19.81
C ARG A 250 -19.57 13.87 18.92
N ARG A 251 -20.58 14.48 19.55
CA ARG A 251 -21.53 15.36 18.85
C ARG A 251 -20.85 16.71 18.60
N MET A 252 -20.84 17.16 17.35
CA MET A 252 -20.52 18.54 17.01
C MET A 252 -21.79 19.39 17.14
N ASN A 253 -21.66 20.72 17.15
CA ASN A 253 -22.81 21.63 17.10
C ASN A 253 -23.45 21.55 15.70
N GLY A 254 -24.31 20.54 15.52
CA GLY A 254 -24.90 20.12 14.25
C GLY A 254 -25.23 18.62 14.29
N LYS A 255 -26.08 18.11 13.38
CA LYS A 255 -26.49 16.68 13.37
C LYS A 255 -25.34 15.70 13.08
N ASP A 256 -24.15 16.19 12.76
CA ASP A 256 -23.01 15.38 12.38
C ASP A 256 -22.18 14.89 13.58
N HIS A 257 -21.77 13.63 13.49
CA HIS A 257 -20.94 12.97 14.48
C HIS A 257 -19.47 12.96 14.04
N HIS A 258 -18.57 13.30 14.95
CA HIS A 258 -17.13 13.26 14.73
C HIS A 258 -16.48 12.18 15.61
N TYR A 259 -15.63 11.36 15.02
CA TYR A 259 -14.83 10.37 15.72
C TYR A 259 -13.51 11.00 16.20
N GLU A 260 -13.36 11.09 17.51
CA GLU A 260 -12.18 11.66 18.18
C GLU A 260 -11.10 10.60 18.42
N VAL A 261 -9.87 10.96 18.06
CA VAL A 261 -8.66 10.17 18.31
C VAL A 261 -7.98 10.59 19.62
N PRO A 262 -7.23 9.70 20.29
CA PRO A 262 -6.41 10.06 21.44
C PRO A 262 -5.30 11.04 21.05
N SER A 263 -4.91 11.91 21.97
CA SER A 263 -3.72 12.76 21.81
C SER A 263 -2.43 11.97 22.02
N GLU A 264 -1.29 12.56 21.62
CA GLU A 264 0.05 12.02 21.91
C GLU A 264 0.22 11.66 23.39
N PHE A 265 -0.23 12.54 24.29
CA PHE A 265 -0.18 12.30 25.73
C PHE A 265 -0.95 11.03 26.12
N VAL A 266 -2.17 10.83 25.61
CA VAL A 266 -2.98 9.66 25.93
C VAL A 266 -2.34 8.37 25.41
N ILE A 267 -1.78 8.40 24.19
CA ILE A 267 -1.05 7.27 23.61
C ILE A 267 0.16 6.91 24.49
N ARG A 268 0.98 7.90 24.84
CA ARG A 268 2.15 7.71 25.70
C ARG A 268 1.77 7.20 27.10
N ASP A 269 0.80 7.82 27.76
CA ASP A 269 0.37 7.45 29.12
C ASP A 269 -0.16 6.02 29.18
N CYS A 270 -0.88 5.56 28.14
CA CYS A 270 -1.30 4.17 28.04
C CYS A 270 -0.10 3.25 27.85
N LEU A 271 0.72 3.48 26.82
CA LEU A 271 1.83 2.58 26.47
C LEU A 271 2.86 2.42 27.59
N VAL A 272 3.11 3.46 28.37
CA VAL A 272 4.06 3.41 29.50
C VAL A 272 3.54 2.59 30.69
N ARG A 273 2.22 2.46 30.86
CA ARG A 273 1.60 1.81 32.03
C ARG A 273 1.16 0.36 31.79
N ILE A 274 1.17 -0.08 30.54
CA ILE A 274 0.67 -1.40 30.16
C ILE A 274 1.76 -2.44 30.42
N ASP A 275 1.33 -3.60 30.90
CA ASP A 275 2.20 -4.77 31.00
C ASP A 275 2.68 -5.20 29.60
N ALA A 276 4.01 -5.21 29.42
CA ALA A 276 4.61 -5.54 28.14
C ALA A 276 4.25 -6.97 27.68
N GLY A 277 4.19 -7.92 28.62
CA GLY A 277 3.83 -9.32 28.31
C GLY A 277 2.40 -9.47 27.79
N ALA A 278 1.44 -8.79 28.41
CA ALA A 278 0.04 -8.77 27.96
C ALA A 278 -0.11 -8.11 26.58
N LEU A 279 0.65 -7.04 26.32
CA LEU A 279 0.66 -6.38 25.02
C LEU A 279 1.25 -7.29 23.93
N ASP A 280 2.37 -7.94 24.21
CA ASP A 280 3.04 -8.87 23.30
C ASP A 280 2.16 -10.08 22.99
N ALA A 281 1.49 -10.65 24.01
CA ALA A 281 0.55 -11.76 23.81
C ALA A 281 -0.65 -11.36 22.94
N ALA A 282 -1.19 -10.16 23.13
CA ALA A 282 -2.30 -9.63 22.33
C ALA A 282 -1.88 -9.38 20.88
N LEU A 283 -0.68 -8.81 20.66
CA LEU A 283 -0.11 -8.61 19.34
C LEU A 283 0.18 -9.96 18.65
N ALA A 284 0.74 -10.93 19.37
CA ALA A 284 0.99 -12.27 18.86
C ALA A 284 -0.31 -12.98 18.45
N SER A 285 -1.39 -12.81 19.21
CA SER A 285 -2.72 -13.35 18.87
C SER A 285 -3.29 -12.71 17.60
N TRP A 286 -3.22 -11.37 17.48
CA TRP A 286 -3.62 -10.67 16.25
C TRP A 286 -2.76 -11.12 15.06
N GLN A 287 -1.46 -11.26 15.28
CA GLN A 287 -0.52 -11.67 14.25
C GLN A 287 -0.72 -13.13 13.84
N LYS A 288 -1.11 -14.05 14.73
CA LYS A 288 -1.48 -15.42 14.36
C LYS A 288 -2.74 -15.46 13.49
N ALA A 289 -3.67 -14.54 13.71
CA ALA A 289 -4.91 -14.44 12.95
C ALA A 289 -4.75 -13.73 11.59
N TRP A 290 -3.73 -12.87 11.44
CA TRP A 290 -3.55 -12.00 10.27
C TRP A 290 -2.18 -12.07 9.59
N GLY A 291 -1.20 -12.73 10.19
CA GLY A 291 0.17 -12.85 9.71
C GLY A 291 0.22 -13.73 8.46
N LEU A 292 0.96 -13.27 7.45
CA LEU A 292 1.48 -14.18 6.42
C LEU A 292 2.65 -14.93 7.06
N ILE A 293 2.79 -16.21 6.71
CA ILE A 293 4.03 -16.95 6.98
C ILE A 293 5.09 -16.29 6.07
N ASP A 294 6.06 -15.61 6.66
CA ASP A 294 7.20 -15.06 5.93
C ASP A 294 7.99 -16.23 5.36
N GLU A 295 8.21 -16.24 4.05
CA GLU A 295 9.08 -17.22 3.40
C GLU A 295 10.56 -17.02 3.78
N ALA A 296 10.91 -15.83 4.30
CA ALA A 296 12.26 -15.48 4.72
C ALA A 296 12.27 -14.88 6.15
N LEU A 297 13.13 -15.43 7.01
CA LEU A 297 13.30 -15.03 8.40
C LEU A 297 14.69 -14.40 8.57
N ALA A 298 14.75 -13.21 9.16
CA ALA A 298 15.96 -12.57 9.66
C ALA A 298 16.17 -12.94 11.14
N ILE A 299 17.42 -13.07 11.58
CA ILE A 299 17.76 -13.24 12.99
C ILE A 299 18.53 -12.00 13.43
N ASP A 300 18.01 -11.29 14.42
CA ASP A 300 18.61 -10.08 14.98
C ASP A 300 18.88 -10.27 16.48
N GLY A 301 20.10 -9.95 16.90
CA GLY A 301 20.54 -10.00 18.29
C GLY A 301 20.68 -8.58 18.83
N LYS A 302 19.84 -8.20 19.80
CA LYS A 302 19.92 -6.90 20.46
C LYS A 302 20.41 -7.04 21.90
N THR A 303 21.41 -6.24 22.24
CA THR A 303 21.87 -6.06 23.63
C THR A 303 21.07 -4.93 24.26
N MET A 304 20.28 -5.24 25.28
CA MET A 304 19.45 -4.25 25.96
C MET A 304 20.31 -3.34 26.84
N LYS A 305 20.27 -2.02 26.60
CA LYS A 305 20.95 -1.04 27.46
C LYS A 305 20.16 -0.87 28.77
N GLY A 306 20.79 -1.17 29.91
CA GLY A 306 20.23 -0.97 31.25
C GLY A 306 19.39 -2.13 31.81
N ALA A 307 19.18 -3.20 31.03
CA ALA A 307 18.60 -4.44 31.54
C ALA A 307 19.73 -5.39 31.96
N ILE A 308 19.94 -5.48 33.26
CA ILE A 308 20.94 -6.34 33.90
C ILE A 308 20.18 -7.50 34.54
N ASP A 309 20.61 -8.74 34.30
CA ASP A 309 20.03 -9.90 34.96
C ASP A 309 20.46 -10.04 36.43
N ASP A 310 19.86 -11.00 37.14
CA ASP A 310 20.13 -11.22 38.57
C ASP A 310 21.60 -11.56 38.86
N GLU A 311 22.39 -11.89 37.83
CA GLU A 311 23.82 -12.20 37.90
C GLU A 311 24.72 -11.04 37.45
N GLY A 312 24.15 -9.84 37.23
CA GLY A 312 24.92 -8.64 36.89
C GLY A 312 25.28 -8.52 35.41
N ARG A 313 24.73 -9.36 34.52
CA ARG A 313 25.09 -9.40 33.10
C ARG A 313 24.07 -8.67 32.25
N GLN A 314 24.54 -8.09 31.15
CA GLN A 314 23.69 -7.37 30.23
C GLN A 314 22.80 -8.34 29.44
N ALA A 315 21.48 -8.09 29.43
CA ALA A 315 20.54 -8.99 28.78
C ALA A 315 20.67 -8.91 27.24
N HIS A 316 20.98 -10.05 26.64
CA HIS A 316 20.98 -10.25 25.20
C HIS A 316 19.68 -10.94 24.77
N ILE A 317 19.02 -10.36 23.78
CA ILE A 317 17.79 -10.90 23.22
C ILE A 317 18.04 -11.23 21.76
N MET A 318 17.77 -12.49 21.39
CA MET A 318 17.75 -12.92 20.01
C MET A 318 16.31 -12.98 19.53
N SER A 319 16.01 -12.27 18.44
CA SER A 319 14.70 -12.25 17.79
C SER A 319 14.80 -12.80 16.37
N VAL A 320 13.93 -13.73 16.02
CA VAL A 320 13.69 -14.17 14.65
C VAL A 320 12.56 -13.32 14.10
N VAL A 321 12.84 -12.51 13.08
CA VAL A 321 11.94 -11.51 12.53
C VAL A 321 11.67 -11.79 11.05
N GLY A 322 10.41 -11.81 10.63
CA GLY A 322 10.01 -11.91 9.24
C GLY A 322 10.56 -10.78 8.39
N HIS A 323 11.14 -11.10 7.23
CA HIS A 323 11.80 -10.11 6.39
C HIS A 323 10.82 -9.13 5.73
N GLU A 324 9.60 -9.57 5.40
CA GLU A 324 8.56 -8.68 4.82
C GLU A 324 7.68 -8.05 5.89
N SER A 325 7.28 -8.87 6.86
CA SER A 325 6.28 -8.46 7.84
C SER A 325 6.86 -7.73 9.05
N GLU A 326 8.19 -7.75 9.21
CA GLU A 326 8.89 -7.40 10.45
C GLU A 326 8.34 -8.19 11.67
N HIS A 327 7.70 -9.36 11.45
CA HIS A 327 7.09 -10.18 12.50
C HIS A 327 8.15 -10.88 13.34
N CYS A 328 8.22 -10.57 14.63
CA CYS A 328 8.99 -11.40 15.56
C CYS A 328 8.31 -12.77 15.76
N TYR A 329 8.83 -13.83 15.12
CA TYR A 329 8.38 -15.22 15.23
C TYR A 329 8.79 -15.86 16.55
N ALA A 330 9.98 -15.50 17.03
CA ALA A 330 10.52 -16.01 18.27
C ALA A 330 11.44 -14.96 18.88
N GLN A 331 11.27 -14.71 20.17
CA GLN A 331 12.16 -13.87 20.95
C GLN A 331 12.62 -14.66 22.14
N LYS A 332 13.93 -14.90 22.25
CA LYS A 332 14.52 -15.67 23.35
C LYS A 332 15.63 -14.85 23.99
N LYS A 333 15.61 -14.74 25.32
CA LYS A 333 16.78 -14.29 26.09
C LYS A 333 17.90 -15.29 25.81
N SER A 334 19.00 -14.85 25.19
CA SER A 334 20.13 -15.76 24.94
C SER A 334 20.86 -15.97 26.26
N VAL A 335 20.97 -17.22 26.69
CA VAL A 335 21.91 -17.61 27.73
C VAL A 335 23.34 -17.41 27.17
N PRO A 336 24.33 -17.01 27.98
CA PRO A 336 25.70 -16.88 27.50
C PRO A 336 26.14 -18.19 26.86
N CYS A 337 26.67 -18.13 25.63
CA CYS A 337 27.46 -19.24 25.14
C CYS A 337 28.69 -19.33 26.04
N LEU A 338 28.90 -20.50 26.65
CA LEU A 338 30.07 -20.83 27.45
C LEU A 338 31.37 -20.63 26.67
#